data_AF-A0A3P8UTF5-F1
#
_entry.id   AF-A0A3P8UTF5-F1
#
_cell.length_a   1.000
_cell.length_b   1.000
_cell.length_c   1.000
_cell.angle_alpha   90.00
_cell.angle_beta   90.00
_cell.angle_gamma   90.00
#
_symmetry.space_group_name_H-M   'P 1'
#
loop_
_entity.id
_entity.type
_entity.pdbx_description
1 polymer ?
#
loop_
_entity_poly.entity_id
_entity_poly.type
_entity_poly.pdbx_seq_one_letter_code
_entity_poly.pdbx_strand_id
1 'polypeptide(L)'
;MRFMGDSPSRGTSEQEVVSHFLKLIGEFTLMRDEAYCQLLKQITTNTSSKPDSCQRGWRLLYILTAFHRCSEVLKPFLLKFLQQASRSAGAQYQGIAKACELNLKKTFQHGGRIIPPNSMELKAMMAGRSSKRQLVLFPGGIERHVKIKTCSVALEVIEELCYEMGLHRLEAIEEYAIFVVTNRGQNVQPLNKQEYILDVATEAELVDTNYSFWCRRVVWTQTLKFDNELCVAMHYNQILPDYRKGLLNVLPHGKVSEQQFHQISKLAALQHRAKDNVFIPSIHELSEYIATPLFKKQAPQQWVTMVTQHMQQVQTLNPHQARAQFLGLVSAFPMFGSSFFYIHSSSSTTFYAPCIIAVNQHGLHFLHKNTHVRRHAHAVHTINTETQTVISGETLRPEVCVCVYSLLLLLLMMLLLMLRLLMLAVLLLLLMLLLMLLLMLLLMLLLMLLLMLLLMLLLMLLLMLLLMLLMMMLLLLLMMMMMLLMMLLLMLLQEVMVVVPLSEVQSSRTQRPNAGTSYPYVDLTLGDMNTQRVIQLQLEQVVPPEQHTHTHTHTHTHTDVCV
;
A
#
# COMPACT_ATOMS: atom_id res chain seq x y z
N MET A 1 17.09 -29.72 -19.34
CA MET A 1 18.01 -30.88 -19.53
C MET A 1 19.31 -30.74 -18.75
N ARG A 2 20.22 -29.79 -19.02
CA ARG A 2 21.48 -29.63 -18.24
C ARG A 2 21.23 -29.51 -16.73
N PHE A 3 20.31 -28.63 -16.33
CA PHE A 3 19.89 -28.49 -14.93
C PHE A 3 19.23 -29.76 -14.37
N MET A 4 18.64 -30.63 -15.18
CA MET A 4 18.01 -31.87 -14.72
C MET A 4 19.00 -33.06 -14.67
N GLY A 5 20.25 -32.86 -15.10
CA GLY A 5 21.26 -33.92 -15.18
C GLY A 5 21.13 -34.82 -16.42
N ASP A 6 20.18 -34.52 -17.31
CA ASP A 6 19.91 -35.32 -18.53
C ASP A 6 20.84 -34.97 -19.70
N SER A 7 21.72 -33.97 -19.54
CA SER A 7 22.70 -33.54 -20.55
C SER A 7 23.98 -33.06 -19.87
N PRO A 8 25.17 -33.26 -20.48
CA PRO A 8 26.44 -32.81 -19.91
C PRO A 8 26.48 -31.30 -19.66
N SER A 9 26.96 -30.90 -18.48
CA SER A 9 27.32 -29.52 -18.14
C SER A 9 28.69 -29.22 -18.74
N ARG A 10 28.73 -28.55 -19.90
CA ARG A 10 29.98 -28.19 -20.62
C ARG A 10 30.76 -27.08 -19.88
N GLY A 11 31.18 -27.33 -18.63
CA GLY A 11 31.88 -26.36 -17.77
C GLY A 11 31.01 -25.30 -17.11
N THR A 12 29.72 -25.19 -17.46
CA THR A 12 28.76 -24.24 -16.89
C THR A 12 28.25 -24.71 -15.53
N SER A 13 28.26 -23.83 -14.52
CA SER A 13 27.69 -24.14 -13.20
C SER A 13 26.16 -24.25 -13.24
N GLU A 14 25.55 -24.97 -12.29
CA GLU A 14 24.09 -25.09 -12.24
C GLU A 14 23.40 -23.74 -12.02
N GLN A 15 24.03 -22.86 -11.22
CA GLN A 15 23.58 -21.49 -11.01
C GLN A 15 23.55 -20.71 -12.33
N GLU A 16 24.63 -20.76 -13.11
CA GLU A 16 24.69 -20.12 -14.42
C GLU A 16 23.62 -20.65 -15.37
N VAL A 17 23.36 -21.96 -15.36
CA VAL A 17 22.29 -22.55 -16.20
C VAL A 17 20.92 -21.96 -15.84
N VAL A 18 20.60 -21.85 -14.54
CA VAL A 18 19.30 -21.31 -14.11
C VAL A 18 19.21 -19.80 -14.31
N SER A 19 20.27 -19.05 -14.00
CA SER A 19 20.33 -17.61 -14.24
C SER A 19 20.19 -17.29 -15.73
N HIS A 20 20.84 -18.05 -16.61
CA HIS A 20 20.71 -17.89 -18.05
C HIS A 20 19.30 -18.26 -18.54
N PHE A 21 18.70 -19.31 -17.99
CA PHE A 21 17.31 -19.69 -18.28
C PHE A 21 16.33 -18.56 -17.94
N LEU A 22 16.43 -17.96 -16.75
CA LEU A 22 15.58 -16.83 -16.36
C LEU A 22 15.83 -15.59 -17.21
N LYS A 23 17.10 -15.27 -17.49
CA LYS A 23 17.46 -14.13 -18.32
C LYS A 23 16.86 -14.24 -19.72
N LEU A 24 17.01 -15.40 -20.39
CA LEU A 24 16.47 -15.63 -21.73
C LEU A 24 14.95 -15.49 -21.78
N ILE A 25 14.23 -16.01 -20.78
CA ILE A 25 12.75 -15.93 -20.73
C ILE A 25 12.28 -14.50 -20.42
N GLY A 26 13.07 -13.77 -19.61
CA GLY A 26 12.86 -12.35 -19.35
C GLY A 26 13.01 -11.50 -20.61
N GLU A 27 14.06 -11.75 -21.40
CA GLU A 27 14.36 -11.03 -22.65
C GLU A 27 13.39 -11.35 -23.78
N PHE A 28 13.02 -12.62 -23.96
CA PHE A 28 12.17 -13.08 -25.06
C PHE A 28 10.80 -13.53 -24.53
N THR A 29 9.86 -12.58 -24.39
CA THR A 29 8.54 -12.84 -23.79
C THR A 29 7.72 -13.93 -24.50
N LEU A 30 7.89 -14.09 -25.82
CA LEU A 30 7.28 -15.16 -26.62
C LEU A 30 7.74 -16.57 -26.20
N MET A 31 8.89 -16.69 -25.53
CA MET A 31 9.45 -17.96 -25.07
C MET A 31 8.86 -18.44 -23.74
N ARG A 32 8.02 -17.64 -23.07
CA ARG A 32 7.46 -17.99 -21.75
C ARG A 32 6.62 -19.25 -21.79
N ASP A 33 5.68 -19.33 -22.74
CA ASP A 33 4.83 -20.51 -22.91
C ASP A 33 5.66 -21.73 -23.33
N GLU A 34 6.64 -21.54 -24.23
CA GLU A 34 7.54 -22.61 -24.63
C GLU A 34 8.36 -23.14 -23.44
N ALA A 35 8.85 -22.27 -22.56
CA ALA A 35 9.56 -22.67 -21.35
C ALA A 35 8.66 -23.48 -20.41
N TYR A 36 7.40 -23.08 -20.25
CA TYR A 36 6.41 -23.86 -19.50
C TYR A 36 6.17 -25.22 -20.14
N CYS A 37 5.91 -25.27 -21.45
CA CYS A 37 5.66 -26.51 -22.19
C CYS A 37 6.84 -27.48 -22.10
N GLN A 38 8.08 -27.00 -22.28
CA GLN A 38 9.28 -27.82 -22.13
C GLN A 38 9.43 -28.38 -20.72
N LEU A 39 9.21 -27.57 -19.68
CA LEU A 39 9.26 -28.05 -18.30
C LEU A 39 8.18 -29.08 -18.00
N LEU A 40 6.94 -28.82 -18.41
CA LEU A 40 5.81 -29.74 -18.25
C LEU A 40 6.07 -31.08 -18.95
N LYS A 41 6.60 -31.03 -20.18
CA LYS A 41 7.04 -32.23 -20.91
C LYS A 41 8.09 -33.01 -20.14
N GLN A 42 9.10 -32.34 -19.59
CA GLN A 42 10.20 -33.02 -18.90
C GLN A 42 9.82 -33.60 -17.54
N ILE A 43 8.78 -33.09 -16.86
CA ILE A 43 8.32 -33.63 -15.57
C ILE A 43 7.19 -34.65 -15.71
N THR A 44 6.49 -34.69 -16.85
CA THR A 44 5.43 -35.65 -17.13
C THR A 44 6.03 -36.97 -17.60
N THR A 45 5.69 -38.08 -16.92
CA THR A 45 6.19 -39.43 -17.27
C THR A 45 7.71 -39.45 -17.49
N ASN A 46 8.46 -38.81 -16.58
CA ASN A 46 9.92 -38.70 -16.71
C ASN A 46 10.57 -40.09 -16.60
N THR A 47 11.27 -40.51 -17.66
CA THR A 47 11.97 -41.80 -17.78
C THR A 47 13.49 -41.67 -17.67
N SER A 48 13.99 -40.56 -17.14
CA SER A 48 15.44 -40.33 -16.99
C SER A 48 16.07 -41.40 -16.09
N SER A 49 17.29 -41.81 -16.43
CA SER A 49 18.10 -42.68 -15.57
C SER A 49 18.66 -41.94 -14.35
N LYS A 50 18.50 -40.62 -14.28
CA LYS A 50 18.93 -39.80 -13.14
C LYS A 50 17.78 -39.67 -12.12
N PRO A 51 17.95 -40.15 -10.87
CA PRO A 51 16.85 -40.21 -9.89
C PRO A 51 16.28 -38.82 -9.54
N ASP A 52 17.12 -37.78 -9.52
CA ASP A 52 16.70 -36.42 -9.16
C ASP A 52 16.20 -35.59 -10.36
N SER A 53 16.21 -36.13 -11.59
CA SER A 53 15.88 -35.38 -12.81
C SER A 53 14.49 -34.73 -12.71
N CYS A 54 13.46 -35.53 -12.40
CA CYS A 54 12.10 -35.04 -12.28
C CYS A 54 11.96 -33.99 -11.15
N GLN A 55 12.55 -34.25 -9.98
CA GLN A 55 12.53 -33.31 -8.85
C GLN A 55 13.17 -31.96 -9.23
N ARG A 56 14.29 -31.99 -9.96
CA ARG A 56 14.95 -30.79 -10.49
C ARG A 56 14.07 -30.05 -11.50
N GLY A 57 13.36 -30.77 -12.37
CA GLY A 57 12.37 -30.17 -13.26
C GLY A 57 11.27 -29.40 -12.50
N TRP A 58 10.75 -29.98 -11.42
CA TRP A 58 9.78 -29.31 -10.55
C TRP A 58 10.36 -28.07 -9.86
N ARG A 59 11.62 -28.11 -9.41
CA ARG A 59 12.31 -26.93 -8.84
C ARG A 59 12.44 -25.82 -9.88
N LEU A 60 12.75 -26.15 -11.13
CA LEU A 60 12.84 -25.15 -12.20
C LEU A 60 11.46 -24.56 -12.54
N LEU A 61 10.38 -25.37 -12.50
CA LEU A 61 9.00 -24.88 -12.63
C LEU A 61 8.59 -23.98 -11.45
N TYR A 62 9.00 -24.31 -10.23
CA TYR A 62 8.77 -23.46 -9.05
C TYR A 62 9.42 -22.08 -9.20
N ILE A 63 10.66 -22.04 -9.72
CA ILE A 63 11.34 -20.79 -10.03
C ILE A 63 10.56 -20.06 -11.16
N LEU A 64 10.28 -20.72 -12.28
CA LEU A 64 9.59 -20.09 -13.41
C LEU A 64 8.25 -19.44 -13.03
N THR A 65 7.43 -20.15 -12.24
CA THR A 65 6.13 -19.67 -11.76
C THR A 65 6.19 -18.47 -10.84
N ALA A 66 7.34 -18.13 -10.28
CA ALA A 66 7.53 -16.94 -9.45
C ALA A 66 7.92 -15.68 -10.25
N PHE A 67 8.57 -15.86 -11.40
CA PHE A 67 9.15 -14.77 -12.20
C PHE A 67 8.32 -14.43 -13.44
N HIS A 68 7.63 -15.41 -14.04
CA HIS A 68 7.01 -15.20 -15.35
C HIS A 68 5.59 -15.74 -15.42
N ARG A 69 4.66 -14.89 -15.89
CA ARG A 69 3.31 -15.32 -16.28
C ARG A 69 3.38 -16.16 -17.55
N CYS A 70 2.54 -17.19 -17.66
CA CYS A 70 2.20 -17.78 -18.95
C CYS A 70 1.16 -16.92 -19.67
N SER A 71 0.88 -17.21 -20.94
CA SER A 71 -0.23 -16.58 -21.65
C SER A 71 -1.58 -16.94 -21.03
N GLU A 72 -2.60 -16.11 -21.30
CA GLU A 72 -3.98 -16.41 -20.91
C GLU A 72 -4.52 -17.67 -21.61
N VAL A 73 -3.94 -18.07 -22.75
CA VAL A 73 -4.27 -19.31 -23.46
C VAL A 73 -3.76 -20.54 -22.71
N LEU A 74 -2.49 -20.51 -22.24
CA LEU A 74 -1.88 -21.63 -21.52
C LEU A 74 -2.35 -21.74 -20.06
N LYS A 75 -2.68 -20.61 -19.44
CA LYS A 75 -3.08 -20.48 -18.03
C LYS A 75 -4.09 -21.53 -17.53
N PRO A 76 -5.25 -21.78 -18.17
CA PRO A 76 -6.19 -22.77 -17.68
C PRO A 76 -5.61 -24.20 -17.66
N PHE A 77 -4.78 -24.55 -18.64
CA PHE A 77 -4.14 -25.86 -18.74
C PHE A 77 -3.05 -26.03 -17.67
N LEU A 78 -2.19 -25.02 -17.51
CA LEU A 78 -1.12 -25.02 -16.51
C LEU A 78 -1.69 -25.07 -15.09
N LEU A 79 -2.71 -24.27 -14.78
CA LEU A 79 -3.38 -24.31 -13.47
C LEU A 79 -4.02 -25.67 -13.20
N LYS A 80 -4.71 -26.25 -14.19
CA LYS A 80 -5.33 -27.58 -14.05
C LYS A 80 -4.28 -28.67 -13.79
N PHE A 81 -3.17 -28.65 -14.51
CA PHE A 81 -2.04 -29.57 -14.30
C PHE A 81 -1.49 -29.47 -12.87
N LEU A 82 -1.20 -28.25 -12.39
CA LEU A 82 -0.68 -28.02 -11.03
C LEU A 82 -1.68 -28.44 -9.94
N GLN A 83 -2.97 -28.21 -10.16
CA GLN A 83 -4.03 -28.63 -9.24
C GLN A 83 -4.20 -30.14 -9.17
N GLN A 84 -4.08 -30.85 -10.30
CA GLN A 84 -4.11 -32.31 -10.32
C GLN A 84 -2.88 -32.87 -9.59
N ALA A 85 -1.68 -32.38 -9.91
CA ALA A 85 -0.44 -32.82 -9.27
C ALA A 85 -0.41 -32.55 -7.74
N SER A 86 -1.08 -31.49 -7.26
CA SER A 86 -1.15 -31.16 -5.83
C SER A 86 -2.27 -31.88 -5.05
N ARG A 87 -3.25 -32.49 -5.72
CA ARG A 87 -4.35 -33.22 -5.07
C ARG A 87 -4.16 -34.73 -5.03
N SER A 88 -3.32 -35.28 -5.90
CA SER A 88 -3.02 -36.70 -5.94
C SER A 88 -2.38 -37.18 -4.62
N ALA A 89 -3.17 -37.84 -3.76
CA ALA A 89 -2.71 -38.37 -2.49
C ALA A 89 -1.56 -39.38 -2.70
N GLY A 90 -0.47 -39.24 -1.94
CA GLY A 90 0.71 -40.10 -2.05
C GLY A 90 1.67 -39.75 -3.20
N ALA A 91 1.40 -38.71 -3.99
CA ALA A 91 2.30 -38.29 -5.07
C ALA A 91 3.57 -37.60 -4.53
N GLN A 92 4.72 -38.03 -5.04
CA GLN A 92 6.07 -37.57 -4.65
C GLN A 92 6.28 -36.04 -4.75
N TYR A 93 5.47 -35.33 -5.54
CA TYR A 93 5.65 -33.90 -5.86
C TYR A 93 4.50 -33.00 -5.41
N GLN A 94 3.60 -33.49 -4.55
CA GLN A 94 2.41 -32.77 -4.14
C GLN A 94 2.69 -31.36 -3.59
N GLY A 95 3.67 -31.25 -2.68
CA GLY A 95 4.03 -30.00 -2.02
C GLY A 95 4.58 -28.94 -2.98
N ILE A 96 5.50 -29.33 -3.87
CA ILE A 96 6.09 -28.40 -4.85
C ILE A 96 5.08 -28.01 -5.93
N ALA A 97 4.21 -28.92 -6.36
CA ALA A 97 3.11 -28.60 -7.27
C ALA A 97 2.16 -27.54 -6.67
N LYS A 98 1.82 -27.69 -5.37
CA LYS A 98 1.01 -26.70 -4.66
C LYS A 98 1.70 -25.34 -4.57
N ALA A 99 3.00 -25.34 -4.33
CA ALA A 99 3.80 -24.12 -4.27
C ALA A 99 3.86 -23.40 -5.63
N CYS A 100 4.06 -24.14 -6.73
CA CYS A 100 3.99 -23.61 -8.10
C CYS A 100 2.60 -23.00 -8.38
N GLU A 101 1.52 -23.66 -7.97
CA GLU A 101 0.15 -23.14 -8.14
C GLU A 101 -0.03 -21.78 -7.44
N LEU A 102 0.46 -21.67 -6.19
CA LEU A 102 0.38 -20.44 -5.41
C LEU A 102 1.26 -19.33 -5.99
N ASN A 103 2.49 -19.65 -6.39
CA ASN A 103 3.39 -18.70 -7.05
C ASN A 103 2.75 -18.15 -8.32
N LEU A 104 2.23 -19.03 -9.19
CA LEU A 104 1.63 -18.62 -10.45
C LEU A 104 0.43 -17.67 -10.23
N LYS A 105 -0.44 -17.96 -9.26
CA LYS A 105 -1.56 -17.07 -8.90
C LYS A 105 -1.07 -15.69 -8.48
N LYS A 106 -0.07 -15.63 -7.61
CA LYS A 106 0.54 -14.37 -7.17
C LYS A 106 1.21 -13.62 -8.31
N THR A 107 1.92 -14.32 -9.18
CA THR A 107 2.56 -13.74 -10.36
C THR A 107 1.53 -13.15 -11.32
N PHE A 108 0.34 -13.75 -11.46
CA PHE A 108 -0.77 -13.13 -12.18
C PHE A 108 -1.33 -11.90 -11.46
N GLN A 109 -1.48 -11.95 -10.13
CA GLN A 109 -2.07 -10.88 -9.32
C GLN A 109 -1.17 -9.64 -9.21
N HIS A 110 0.13 -9.82 -8.93
CA HIS A 110 1.07 -8.74 -8.60
C HIS A 110 2.13 -8.50 -9.68
N GLY A 111 2.20 -9.37 -10.70
CA GLY A 111 3.37 -9.41 -11.57
C GLY A 111 4.39 -10.41 -11.07
N GLY A 112 5.32 -10.81 -11.93
CA GLY A 112 6.42 -11.67 -11.51
C GLY A 112 7.47 -10.89 -10.74
N ARG A 113 8.29 -11.60 -9.98
CA ARG A 113 9.56 -11.08 -9.44
C ARG A 113 10.36 -10.41 -10.56
N ILE A 114 10.88 -9.21 -10.31
CA ILE A 114 11.61 -8.42 -11.32
C ILE A 114 13.12 -8.48 -11.08
N ILE A 115 13.54 -8.55 -9.81
CA ILE A 115 14.95 -8.63 -9.45
C ILE A 115 15.38 -10.10 -9.46
N PRO A 116 16.44 -10.46 -10.22
CA PRO A 116 16.93 -11.83 -10.23
C PRO A 116 17.41 -12.24 -8.83
N PRO A 117 17.24 -13.52 -8.46
CA PRO A 117 17.61 -13.97 -7.12
C PRO A 117 19.13 -13.88 -6.94
N ASN A 118 19.57 -13.46 -5.76
CA ASN A 118 21.00 -13.45 -5.44
C ASN A 118 21.58 -14.88 -5.36
N SER A 119 22.91 -15.01 -5.29
CA SER A 119 23.57 -16.33 -5.32
C SER A 119 23.09 -17.26 -4.20
N MET A 120 22.82 -16.72 -3.00
CA MET A 120 22.38 -17.51 -1.85
C MET A 120 20.91 -17.93 -1.98
N GLU A 121 20.04 -17.02 -2.42
CA GLU A 121 18.64 -17.30 -2.73
C GLU A 121 18.54 -18.38 -3.81
N LEU A 122 19.28 -18.22 -4.92
CA LEU A 122 19.28 -19.18 -6.01
C LEU A 122 19.76 -20.58 -5.57
N LYS A 123 20.85 -20.66 -4.79
CA LYS A 123 21.30 -21.94 -4.18
C LYS A 123 20.22 -22.57 -3.33
N ALA A 124 19.51 -21.78 -2.52
CA ALA A 124 18.43 -22.26 -1.67
C ALA A 124 17.26 -22.80 -2.51
N MET A 125 16.82 -22.05 -3.53
CA MET A 125 15.74 -22.47 -4.44
C MET A 125 16.09 -23.77 -5.19
N MET A 126 17.30 -23.86 -5.73
CA MET A 126 17.79 -25.07 -6.41
C MET A 126 17.93 -26.27 -5.46
N ALA A 127 18.17 -26.04 -4.18
CA ALA A 127 18.15 -27.06 -3.13
C ALA A 127 16.73 -27.41 -2.64
N GLY A 128 15.68 -26.78 -3.19
CA GLY A 128 14.29 -27.02 -2.81
C GLY A 128 13.83 -26.30 -1.54
N ARG A 129 14.62 -25.34 -1.03
CA ARG A 129 14.19 -24.49 0.09
C ARG A 129 13.30 -23.39 -0.43
N SER A 130 12.05 -23.36 0.03
CA SER A 130 11.01 -22.44 -0.44
C SER A 130 10.65 -21.34 0.56
N SER A 131 11.42 -21.20 1.65
CA SER A 131 11.20 -20.16 2.66
C SER A 131 12.48 -19.70 3.34
N LYS A 132 12.52 -18.43 3.72
CA LYS A 132 13.57 -17.78 4.51
C LYS A 132 12.94 -17.15 5.75
N ARG A 133 13.67 -17.15 6.87
CA ARG A 133 13.29 -16.40 8.07
C ARG A 133 13.83 -14.98 7.91
N GLN A 134 12.95 -14.00 7.86
CA GLN A 134 13.30 -12.59 7.65
C GLN A 134 13.06 -11.81 8.95
N LEU A 135 14.09 -11.11 9.41
CA LEU A 135 13.96 -10.20 10.54
C LEU A 135 13.25 -8.92 10.08
N VAL A 136 12.23 -8.53 10.82
CA VAL A 136 11.49 -7.27 10.75
C VAL A 136 11.47 -6.66 12.14
N LEU A 137 11.77 -5.37 12.24
CA LEU A 137 11.83 -4.64 13.51
C LEU A 137 10.56 -3.82 13.70
N PHE A 138 9.99 -3.88 14.89
CA PHE A 138 9.04 -2.87 15.34
C PHE A 138 9.77 -1.73 16.07
N PRO A 139 9.14 -0.54 16.18
CA PRO A 139 9.58 0.55 17.04
C PRO A 139 10.09 0.09 18.41
N GLY A 140 11.22 0.65 18.84
CA GLY A 140 11.91 0.26 20.07
C GLY A 140 12.82 -0.96 19.91
N GLY A 141 13.12 -1.38 18.68
CA GLY A 141 14.03 -2.50 18.40
C GLY A 141 13.45 -3.87 18.72
N ILE A 142 12.12 -3.98 18.77
CA ILE A 142 11.45 -5.26 19.04
C ILE A 142 11.58 -6.14 17.80
N GLU A 143 12.34 -7.23 17.93
CA GLU A 143 12.59 -8.16 16.83
C GLU A 143 11.40 -9.08 16.55
N ARG A 144 11.04 -9.21 15.28
CA ARG A 144 10.09 -10.22 14.78
C ARG A 144 10.64 -10.94 13.57
N HIS A 145 10.53 -12.25 13.61
CA HIS A 145 11.02 -13.10 12.55
C HIS A 145 9.85 -13.67 11.76
N VAL A 146 9.67 -13.16 10.54
CA VAL A 146 8.59 -13.55 9.64
C VAL A 146 9.08 -14.62 8.67
N LYS A 147 8.25 -15.62 8.39
CA LYS A 147 8.58 -16.66 7.40
C LYS A 147 8.18 -16.20 6.00
N ILE A 148 9.12 -15.70 5.23
CA ILE A 148 8.89 -15.28 3.84
C ILE A 148 9.12 -16.43 2.85
N LYS A 149 8.33 -16.48 1.79
CA LYS A 149 8.49 -17.38 0.63
C LYS A 149 8.97 -16.59 -0.59
N THR A 150 9.32 -17.27 -1.67
CA THR A 150 9.81 -16.64 -2.92
C THR A 150 8.89 -15.53 -3.44
N CYS A 151 7.57 -15.74 -3.35
CA CYS A 151 6.55 -14.77 -3.78
C CYS A 151 5.85 -14.07 -2.60
N SER A 152 6.49 -13.94 -1.43
CA SER A 152 5.90 -13.15 -0.34
C SER A 152 6.00 -11.66 -0.66
N VAL A 153 4.85 -11.00 -0.68
CA VAL A 153 4.73 -9.55 -0.87
C VAL A 153 4.65 -8.85 0.48
N ALA A 154 4.90 -7.54 0.50
CA ALA A 154 4.87 -6.74 1.71
C ALA A 154 3.53 -6.82 2.45
N LEU A 155 2.40 -6.86 1.75
CA LEU A 155 1.07 -6.99 2.37
C LEU A 155 0.96 -8.23 3.26
N GLU A 156 1.41 -9.40 2.81
CA GLU A 156 1.32 -10.64 3.58
C GLU A 156 2.16 -10.58 4.85
N VAL A 157 3.33 -9.93 4.78
CA VAL A 157 4.18 -9.71 5.96
C VAL A 157 3.52 -8.74 6.93
N ILE A 158 2.85 -7.69 6.43
CA ILE A 158 2.06 -6.77 7.27
C ILE A 158 0.92 -7.52 7.94
N GLU A 159 0.16 -8.33 7.20
CA GLU A 159 -0.95 -9.13 7.73
C GLU A 159 -0.49 -10.09 8.84
N GLU A 160 0.62 -10.79 8.65
CA GLU A 160 1.20 -11.70 9.66
C GLU A 160 1.60 -10.94 10.94
N LEU A 161 2.30 -9.80 10.79
CA LEU A 161 2.72 -8.96 11.91
C LEU A 161 1.52 -8.32 12.64
N CYS A 162 0.51 -7.86 11.90
CA CYS A 162 -0.75 -7.35 12.47
C CYS A 162 -1.52 -8.44 13.21
N TYR A 163 -1.53 -9.66 12.70
CA TYR A 163 -2.16 -10.80 13.37
C TYR A 163 -1.52 -11.08 14.73
N GLU A 164 -0.19 -11.07 14.83
CA GLU A 164 0.52 -11.19 16.12
C GLU A 164 0.16 -10.08 17.11
N MET A 165 -0.11 -8.86 16.61
CA MET A 165 -0.56 -7.72 17.41
C MET A 165 -2.06 -7.77 17.77
N GLY A 166 -2.79 -8.83 17.40
CA GLY A 166 -4.24 -8.94 17.64
C GLY A 166 -5.09 -8.03 16.75
N LEU A 167 -4.55 -7.62 15.60
CA LEU A 167 -5.20 -6.73 14.63
C LEU A 167 -5.65 -7.54 13.42
N HIS A 168 -6.89 -8.01 13.45
CA HIS A 168 -7.45 -8.91 12.42
C HIS A 168 -8.37 -8.22 11.41
N ARG A 169 -8.63 -6.92 11.59
CA ARG A 169 -9.53 -6.14 10.73
C ARG A 169 -8.74 -5.48 9.61
N LEU A 170 -9.28 -5.48 8.39
CA LEU A 170 -8.60 -4.94 7.21
C LEU A 170 -8.28 -3.45 7.38
N GLU A 171 -9.21 -2.69 7.97
CA GLU A 171 -9.05 -1.25 8.24
C GLU A 171 -7.88 -0.96 9.19
N ALA A 172 -7.57 -1.91 10.09
CA ALA A 172 -6.40 -1.78 10.96
C ALA A 172 -5.11 -2.13 10.23
N ILE A 173 -5.11 -3.16 9.38
CA ILE A 173 -3.95 -3.59 8.58
C ILE A 173 -3.52 -2.49 7.61
N GLU A 174 -4.49 -1.75 7.05
CA GLU A 174 -4.22 -0.69 6.09
C GLU A 174 -3.34 0.45 6.63
N GLU A 175 -3.35 0.65 7.94
CA GLU A 175 -2.59 1.68 8.63
C GLU A 175 -1.12 1.35 8.83
N TYR A 176 -0.67 0.16 8.44
CA TYR A 176 0.71 -0.29 8.62
C TYR A 176 1.45 -0.36 7.29
N ALA A 177 2.74 -0.08 7.36
CA ALA A 177 3.66 -0.20 6.25
C ALA A 177 4.98 -0.84 6.71
N ILE A 178 5.64 -1.51 5.77
CA ILE A 178 7.02 -1.96 5.93
C ILE A 178 7.93 -0.93 5.29
N PHE A 179 9.07 -0.67 5.93
CA PHE A 179 10.11 0.19 5.44
C PHE A 179 11.38 -0.63 5.29
N VAL A 180 12.13 -0.38 4.22
CA VAL A 180 13.54 -0.78 4.14
C VAL A 180 14.40 0.39 4.61
N VAL A 181 15.33 0.10 5.51
CA VAL A 181 16.23 1.08 6.12
C VAL A 181 17.65 0.70 5.78
N THR A 182 18.40 1.62 5.16
CA THR A 182 19.80 1.45 4.76
C THR A 182 20.65 2.64 5.23
N ASN A 183 21.96 2.48 5.19
CA ASN A 183 22.95 3.48 5.58
C ASN A 183 22.75 3.98 7.01
N ARG A 184 22.58 3.05 7.97
CA ARG A 184 22.40 3.34 9.41
C ARG A 184 21.27 4.35 9.69
N GLY A 185 20.11 4.16 9.06
CA GLY A 185 18.93 5.01 9.28
C GLY A 185 18.89 6.28 8.43
N GLN A 186 19.93 6.54 7.61
CA GLN A 186 19.94 7.71 6.73
C GLN A 186 18.93 7.57 5.59
N ASN A 187 18.77 6.37 5.03
CA ASN A 187 17.77 6.08 4.02
C ASN A 187 16.68 5.19 4.60
N VAL A 188 15.42 5.60 4.39
CA VAL A 188 14.23 4.95 4.93
C VAL A 188 13.20 5.06 3.82
N GLN A 189 12.88 3.93 3.20
CA GLN A 189 11.97 3.87 2.07
C GLN A 189 10.77 2.99 2.43
N PRO A 190 9.54 3.48 2.27
CA PRO A 190 8.36 2.63 2.42
C PRO A 190 8.27 1.63 1.27
N LEU A 191 7.75 0.45 1.57
CA LEU A 191 7.41 -0.54 0.55
C LEU A 191 5.95 -0.36 0.14
N ASN A 192 5.70 -0.43 -1.15
CA ASN A 192 4.37 -0.69 -1.66
C ASN A 192 3.92 -2.10 -1.24
N LYS A 193 2.66 -2.23 -0.84
CA LYS A 193 2.04 -3.47 -0.36
C LYS A 193 2.15 -4.65 -1.35
N GLN A 194 2.26 -4.37 -2.65
CA GLN A 194 2.40 -5.40 -3.69
C GLN A 194 3.86 -5.76 -4.04
N GLU A 195 4.86 -5.05 -3.50
CA GLU A 195 6.26 -5.36 -3.75
C GLU A 195 6.68 -6.68 -3.10
N TYR A 196 7.53 -7.44 -3.79
CA TYR A 196 8.10 -8.67 -3.26
C TYR A 196 9.24 -8.35 -2.28
N ILE A 197 9.15 -8.88 -1.06
CA ILE A 197 10.15 -8.63 0.00
C ILE A 197 11.56 -9.07 -0.43
N LEU A 198 11.67 -10.15 -1.19
CA LEU A 198 12.97 -10.67 -1.65
C LEU A 198 13.57 -9.85 -2.79
N ASP A 199 12.76 -9.15 -3.59
CA ASP A 199 13.28 -8.17 -4.56
C ASP A 199 13.93 -7.01 -3.80
N VAL A 200 13.16 -6.40 -2.90
CA VAL A 200 13.64 -5.28 -2.07
C VAL A 200 14.86 -5.66 -1.23
N ALA A 201 14.87 -6.86 -0.65
CA ALA A 201 16.01 -7.36 0.12
C ALA A 201 17.27 -7.52 -0.74
N THR A 202 17.13 -8.03 -1.97
CA THR A 202 18.26 -8.23 -2.89
C THR A 202 18.86 -6.90 -3.34
N GLU A 203 18.01 -5.92 -3.66
CA GLU A 203 18.48 -4.57 -4.01
C GLU A 203 19.13 -3.86 -2.83
N ALA A 204 18.51 -3.95 -1.65
CA ALA A 204 19.04 -3.31 -0.44
C ALA A 204 20.41 -3.87 -0.03
N GLU A 205 20.61 -5.20 -0.15
CA GLU A 205 21.88 -5.87 0.16
C GLU A 205 23.05 -5.37 -0.72
N LEU A 206 22.78 -4.95 -1.95
CA LEU A 206 23.79 -4.36 -2.84
C LEU A 206 24.21 -2.94 -2.41
N VAL A 207 23.32 -2.22 -1.72
CA VAL A 207 23.56 -0.85 -1.26
C VAL A 207 24.18 -0.83 0.14
N ASP A 208 23.62 -1.62 1.05
CA ASP A 208 24.07 -1.73 2.45
C ASP A 208 23.80 -3.14 2.97
N THR A 209 24.85 -3.89 3.28
CA THR A 209 24.75 -5.23 3.86
C THR A 209 24.07 -5.26 5.24
N ASN A 210 23.99 -4.13 5.93
CA ASN A 210 23.32 -3.98 7.23
C ASN A 210 21.91 -3.39 7.11
N TYR A 211 21.28 -3.51 5.94
CA TYR A 211 19.88 -3.09 5.78
C TYR A 211 18.96 -3.78 6.80
N SER A 212 17.86 -3.13 7.13
CA SER A 212 16.83 -3.69 8.02
C SER A 212 15.43 -3.37 7.53
N PHE A 213 14.49 -4.28 7.77
CA PHE A 213 13.07 -4.03 7.55
C PHE A 213 12.42 -3.55 8.84
N TRP A 214 11.57 -2.53 8.75
CA TRP A 214 10.84 -1.98 9.88
C TRP A 214 9.34 -1.95 9.59
N CYS A 215 8.52 -2.45 10.50
CA CYS A 215 7.07 -2.30 10.40
C CYS A 215 6.60 -1.17 11.32
N ARG A 216 5.87 -0.20 10.78
CA ARG A 216 5.39 0.98 11.52
C ARG A 216 3.92 1.25 11.19
N ARG A 217 3.22 1.85 12.14
CA ARG A 217 1.87 2.37 11.91
C ARG A 217 1.99 3.76 11.29
N VAL A 218 1.60 3.92 10.04
CA VAL A 218 1.69 5.19 9.32
C VAL A 218 0.46 6.07 9.55
N VAL A 219 -0.73 5.47 9.66
CA VAL A 219 -2.01 6.17 9.84
C VAL A 219 -2.62 5.85 11.22
N TRP A 220 -3.27 6.82 11.85
CA TRP A 220 -3.79 6.71 13.23
C TRP A 220 -5.29 7.01 13.30
N THR A 221 -6.09 6.39 12.42
CA THR A 221 -7.56 6.55 12.36
C THR A 221 -8.29 5.56 13.25
N GLN A 222 -7.82 4.33 13.35
CA GLN A 222 -8.45 3.30 14.17
C GLN A 222 -8.19 3.55 15.66
N THR A 223 -9.21 3.33 16.48
CA THR A 223 -9.11 3.47 17.94
C THR A 223 -8.04 2.53 18.50
N LEU A 224 -7.24 3.04 19.45
CA LEU A 224 -6.24 2.24 20.14
C LEU A 224 -6.89 1.13 20.96
N LYS A 225 -6.30 -0.06 20.90
CA LYS A 225 -6.65 -1.19 21.75
C LYS A 225 -5.47 -1.52 22.65
N PHE A 226 -5.78 -1.91 23.88
CA PHE A 226 -4.76 -2.10 24.93
C PHE A 226 -4.67 -3.54 25.42
N ASP A 227 -5.33 -4.48 24.73
CA ASP A 227 -5.43 -5.89 25.16
C ASP A 227 -4.15 -6.68 24.85
N ASN A 228 -3.43 -6.32 23.78
CA ASN A 228 -2.25 -7.03 23.29
C ASN A 228 -0.96 -6.28 23.67
N GLU A 229 -0.08 -6.93 24.43
CA GLU A 229 1.16 -6.32 24.94
C GLU A 229 2.14 -5.89 23.83
N LEU A 230 2.25 -6.69 22.76
CA LEU A 230 3.09 -6.36 21.62
C LEU A 230 2.60 -5.10 20.90
N CYS A 231 1.30 -5.01 20.66
CA CYS A 231 0.67 -3.85 20.02
C CYS A 231 0.90 -2.57 20.85
N VAL A 232 0.67 -2.65 22.17
CA VAL A 232 0.90 -1.53 23.10
C VAL A 232 2.37 -1.13 23.15
N ALA A 233 3.30 -2.09 23.23
CA ALA A 233 4.73 -1.79 23.22
C ALA A 233 5.17 -1.14 21.91
N MET A 234 4.69 -1.64 20.77
CA MET A 234 4.96 -1.10 19.44
C MET A 234 4.47 0.35 19.31
N HIS A 235 3.19 0.62 19.61
CA HIS A 235 2.64 1.99 19.54
C HIS A 235 3.32 2.94 20.52
N TYR A 236 3.59 2.49 21.75
CA TYR A 236 4.29 3.27 22.76
C TYR A 236 5.67 3.68 22.26
N ASN A 237 6.47 2.73 21.78
CA ASN A 237 7.82 3.00 21.28
C ASN A 237 7.83 3.85 20.00
N GLN A 238 6.74 3.84 19.20
CA GLN A 238 6.64 4.68 18.03
C GLN A 238 6.32 6.14 18.39
N ILE A 239 5.42 6.37 19.35
CA ILE A 239 4.96 7.71 19.74
C ILE A 239 5.90 8.42 20.72
N LEU A 240 6.60 7.63 21.56
CA LEU A 240 7.44 8.15 22.65
C LEU A 240 8.51 9.17 22.20
N PRO A 241 9.26 8.96 21.09
CA PRO A 241 10.28 9.91 20.68
C PRO A 241 9.69 11.27 20.29
N ASP A 242 8.53 11.31 19.63
CA ASP A 242 7.87 12.55 19.24
C ASP A 242 7.33 13.30 20.46
N TYR A 243 6.81 12.56 21.46
CA TYR A 243 6.44 13.13 22.75
C TYR A 243 7.65 13.75 23.47
N ARG A 244 8.77 13.03 23.57
CA ARG A 244 9.99 13.50 24.25
C ARG A 244 10.67 14.67 23.54
N LYS A 245 10.51 14.78 22.21
CA LYS A 245 10.89 15.98 21.45
C LYS A 245 9.92 17.15 21.64
N GLY A 246 8.79 16.93 22.32
CA GLY A 246 7.75 17.93 22.57
C GLY A 246 6.84 18.21 21.38
N LEU A 247 6.92 17.42 20.31
CA LEU A 247 6.21 17.65 19.04
C LEU A 247 4.70 17.48 19.18
N LEU A 248 4.26 16.69 20.16
CA LEU A 248 2.85 16.47 20.44
C LEU A 248 2.21 17.61 21.24
N ASN A 249 3.03 18.45 21.88
CA ASN A 249 2.58 19.43 22.85
C ASN A 249 2.43 20.80 22.17
N VAL A 250 1.27 21.43 22.36
CA VAL A 250 0.99 22.78 21.88
C VAL A 250 1.08 23.75 23.06
N LEU A 251 1.81 24.86 22.89
CA LEU A 251 1.99 25.89 23.90
C LEU A 251 1.36 27.22 23.46
N PRO A 252 0.05 27.43 23.71
CA PRO A 252 -0.61 28.71 23.45
C PRO A 252 0.14 29.83 24.18
N HIS A 253 0.52 30.88 23.45
CA HIS A 253 1.27 32.03 23.97
C HIS A 253 2.60 31.67 24.69
N GLY A 254 3.16 30.47 24.44
CA GLY A 254 4.40 30.01 25.06
C GLY A 254 4.33 29.72 26.56
N LYS A 255 3.12 29.67 27.14
CA LYS A 255 2.86 29.36 28.55
C LYS A 255 2.38 27.91 28.70
N VAL A 256 2.66 27.34 29.86
CA VAL A 256 2.17 26.02 30.29
C VAL A 256 1.16 26.28 31.40
N SER A 257 -0.03 25.70 31.30
CA SER A 257 -1.04 25.78 32.36
C SER A 257 -0.73 24.78 33.50
N GLU A 258 -1.27 25.04 34.70
CA GLU A 258 -1.19 24.09 35.84
C GLU A 258 -1.68 22.68 35.46
N GLN A 259 -2.78 22.59 34.71
CA GLN A 259 -3.30 21.31 34.23
C GLN A 259 -2.30 20.57 33.32
N GLN A 260 -1.60 21.30 32.45
CA GLN A 260 -0.56 20.72 31.60
C GLN A 260 0.66 20.28 32.42
N PHE A 261 1.05 21.01 33.46
CA PHE A 261 2.14 20.59 34.37
C PHE A 261 1.80 19.26 35.07
N HIS A 262 0.57 19.11 35.57
CA HIS A 262 0.10 17.85 36.13
C HIS A 262 0.08 16.72 35.08
N GLN A 263 -0.41 16.99 33.88
CA GLN A 263 -0.45 16.00 32.80
C GLN A 263 0.97 15.53 32.39
N ILE A 264 1.92 16.45 32.22
CA ILE A 264 3.32 16.14 31.90
C ILE A 264 3.95 15.32 33.03
N SER A 265 3.71 15.70 34.29
CA SER A 265 4.23 14.97 35.45
C SER A 265 3.69 13.54 35.53
N LYS A 266 2.39 13.35 35.27
CA LYS A 266 1.77 12.01 35.19
C LYS A 266 2.36 11.18 34.04
N LEU A 267 2.57 11.78 32.87
CA LEU A 267 3.19 11.11 31.72
C LEU A 267 4.65 10.72 31.99
N ALA A 268 5.40 11.54 32.73
CA ALA A 268 6.75 11.20 33.18
C ALA A 268 6.76 10.02 34.17
N ALA A 269 5.83 10.00 35.13
CA ALA A 269 5.66 8.85 36.05
C ALA A 269 5.34 7.55 35.28
N LEU A 270 4.42 7.61 34.32
CA LEU A 270 4.06 6.47 33.47
C LEU A 270 5.24 5.97 32.62
N GLN A 271 6.07 6.87 32.08
CA GLN A 271 7.29 6.49 31.37
C GLN A 271 8.30 5.78 32.28
N HIS A 272 8.47 6.26 33.51
CA HIS A 272 9.37 5.62 34.49
C HIS A 272 8.89 4.20 34.81
N ARG A 273 7.60 4.04 35.07
CA ARG A 273 7.01 2.72 35.33
C ARG A 273 7.01 1.80 34.10
N ALA A 274 6.91 2.35 32.89
CA ALA A 274 7.02 1.59 31.64
C ALA A 274 8.42 0.98 31.42
N LYS A 275 9.46 1.52 32.09
CA LYS A 275 10.81 0.91 32.19
C LYS A 275 10.92 -0.12 33.32
N ASP A 276 9.81 -0.45 33.97
CA ASP A 276 9.70 -1.32 35.15
C ASP A 276 10.35 -0.75 36.44
N ASN A 277 10.63 0.55 36.47
CA ASN A 277 11.14 1.20 37.67
C ASN A 277 9.99 1.61 38.61
N VAL A 278 10.16 1.34 39.91
CA VAL A 278 9.17 1.65 40.97
C VAL A 278 9.60 2.79 41.89
N PHE A 279 10.88 3.16 41.85
CA PHE A 279 11.43 4.22 42.69
C PHE A 279 11.05 5.61 42.16
N ILE A 280 11.36 6.65 42.93
CA ILE A 280 11.16 8.03 42.49
C ILE A 280 12.22 8.34 41.42
N PRO A 281 11.83 8.85 40.24
CA PRO A 281 12.78 9.20 39.20
C PRO A 281 13.70 10.34 39.62
N SER A 282 14.97 10.21 39.28
CA SER A 282 15.97 11.27 39.45
C SER A 282 15.70 12.46 38.52
N ILE A 283 16.27 13.62 38.84
CA ILE A 283 16.20 14.82 37.97
C ILE A 283 16.74 14.51 36.56
N HIS A 284 17.79 13.69 36.45
CA HIS A 284 18.35 13.27 35.17
C HIS A 284 17.33 12.49 34.35
N GLU A 285 16.68 11.48 34.94
CA GLU A 285 15.64 10.71 34.25
C GLU A 285 14.43 11.57 33.86
N LEU A 286 14.02 12.50 34.72
CA LEU A 286 12.95 13.45 34.38
C LEU A 286 13.30 14.31 33.17
N SER A 287 14.57 14.68 33.01
CA SER A 287 15.03 15.44 31.83
C SER A 287 14.99 14.62 30.54
N GLU A 288 14.98 13.28 30.61
CA GLU A 288 14.75 12.40 29.46
C GLU A 288 13.26 12.17 29.17
N TYR A 289 12.42 12.19 30.21
CA TYR A 289 10.97 11.96 30.08
C TYR A 289 10.21 13.19 29.62
N ILE A 290 10.71 14.38 29.92
CA ILE A 290 10.07 15.67 29.64
C ILE A 290 10.89 16.42 28.61
N ALA A 291 10.24 16.89 27.54
CA ALA A 291 10.92 17.64 26.50
C ALA A 291 11.66 18.86 27.07
N THR A 292 12.91 19.07 26.65
CA THR A 292 13.81 20.12 27.15
C THR A 292 13.15 21.51 27.24
N PRO A 293 12.37 21.99 26.25
CA PRO A 293 11.71 23.30 26.34
C PRO A 293 10.68 23.40 27.47
N LEU A 294 10.03 22.28 27.82
CA LEU A 294 9.00 22.20 28.87
C LEU A 294 9.63 22.00 30.23
N PHE A 295 10.69 21.19 30.31
CA PHE A 295 11.42 20.94 31.55
C PHE A 295 11.91 22.26 32.17
N LYS A 296 12.35 23.22 31.33
CA LYS A 296 12.81 24.56 31.74
C LYS A 296 11.70 25.51 32.24
N LYS A 297 10.42 25.14 32.16
CA LYS A 297 9.30 26.02 32.55
C LYS A 297 9.03 26.08 34.05
N GLN A 298 9.61 25.17 34.82
CA GLN A 298 9.56 25.17 36.29
C GLN A 298 10.85 24.61 36.89
N ALA A 299 11.05 24.77 38.20
CA ALA A 299 12.27 24.30 38.85
C ALA A 299 12.32 22.75 38.85
N PRO A 300 13.50 22.13 38.66
CA PRO A 300 13.63 20.67 38.66
C PRO A 300 13.03 19.97 39.89
N GLN A 301 13.14 20.59 41.07
CA GLN A 301 12.57 20.05 42.31
C GLN A 301 11.03 20.06 42.32
N GLN A 302 10.40 21.02 41.63
CA GLN A 302 8.95 21.05 41.47
C GLN A 302 8.48 19.88 40.60
N TRP A 303 9.21 19.56 39.52
CA TRP A 303 8.95 18.34 38.74
C TRP A 303 9.04 17.07 39.58
N VAL A 304 10.10 16.92 40.38
CA VAL A 304 10.27 15.75 41.27
C VAL A 304 9.08 15.63 42.22
N THR A 305 8.64 16.75 42.81
CA THR A 305 7.49 16.78 43.73
C THR A 305 6.20 16.32 43.05
N MET A 306 5.87 16.89 41.88
CA MET A 306 4.65 16.53 41.13
C MET A 306 4.69 15.08 40.64
N VAL A 307 5.84 14.60 40.16
CA VAL A 307 5.98 13.22 39.69
C VAL A 307 5.88 12.24 40.85
N THR A 308 6.45 12.57 42.02
CA THR A 308 6.33 11.75 43.24
C THR A 308 4.88 11.55 43.65
N GLN A 309 4.05 12.59 43.56
CA GLN A 309 2.61 12.49 43.83
C GLN A 309 1.91 11.49 42.89
N HIS A 310 2.26 11.51 41.59
CA HIS A 310 1.69 10.57 40.62
C HIS A 310 2.26 9.15 40.75
N MET A 311 3.51 9.00 41.19
CA MET A 311 4.16 7.69 41.37
C MET A 311 3.42 6.81 42.39
N GLN A 312 2.81 7.38 43.43
CA GLN A 312 2.02 6.62 44.42
C GLN A 312 0.87 5.82 43.78
N GLN A 313 0.28 6.34 42.70
CA GLN A 313 -0.77 5.65 41.94
C GLN A 313 -0.17 4.72 40.89
N VAL A 314 0.84 5.22 40.16
CA VAL A 314 1.45 4.52 39.01
C VAL A 314 2.25 3.29 39.43
N GLN A 315 2.82 3.25 40.65
CA GLN A 315 3.60 2.11 41.15
C GLN A 315 2.83 0.78 41.16
N THR A 316 1.49 0.84 41.25
CA THR A 316 0.62 -0.35 41.27
C THR A 316 0.44 -0.99 39.89
N LEU A 317 0.78 -0.25 38.82
CA LEU A 317 0.64 -0.72 37.44
C LEU A 317 1.79 -1.66 37.07
N ASN A 318 1.58 -2.54 36.10
CA ASN A 318 2.69 -3.21 35.40
C ASN A 318 3.18 -2.38 34.20
N PRO A 319 4.34 -2.71 33.58
CA PRO A 319 4.85 -1.94 32.45
C PRO A 319 3.88 -1.84 31.25
N HIS A 320 3.14 -2.90 30.95
CA HIS A 320 2.11 -2.90 29.90
C HIS A 320 1.00 -1.87 30.19
N GLN A 321 0.43 -1.91 31.40
CA GLN A 321 -0.60 -0.98 31.86
C GLN A 321 -0.09 0.47 31.87
N ALA A 322 1.17 0.69 32.27
CA ALA A 322 1.78 2.01 32.24
C ALA A 322 1.89 2.57 30.80
N ARG A 323 2.32 1.75 29.84
CA ARG A 323 2.36 2.11 28.41
C ARG A 323 0.96 2.36 27.84
N ALA A 324 0.00 1.50 28.17
CA ALA A 324 -1.40 1.66 27.75
C ALA A 324 -2.01 2.97 28.28
N GLN A 325 -1.84 3.27 29.57
CA GLN A 325 -2.32 4.53 30.15
C GLN A 325 -1.60 5.75 29.56
N PHE A 326 -0.30 5.66 29.29
CA PHE A 326 0.44 6.72 28.60
C PHE A 326 -0.17 6.99 27.22
N LEU A 327 -0.37 5.93 26.42
CA LEU A 327 -0.96 6.04 25.09
C LEU A 327 -2.38 6.62 25.13
N GLY A 328 -3.23 6.17 26.06
CA GLY A 328 -4.59 6.69 26.21
C GLY A 328 -4.65 8.18 26.58
N LEU A 329 -3.68 8.68 27.33
CA LEU A 329 -3.58 10.11 27.64
C LEU A 329 -3.06 10.91 26.43
N VAL A 330 -2.04 10.41 25.75
CA VAL A 330 -1.38 11.10 24.63
C VAL A 330 -2.23 11.05 23.36
N SER A 331 -3.12 10.05 23.20
CA SER A 331 -4.04 9.97 22.05
C SER A 331 -5.04 11.12 21.96
N ALA A 332 -5.27 11.83 23.06
CA ALA A 332 -6.10 13.03 23.08
C ALA A 332 -5.37 14.29 22.55
N PHE A 333 -4.08 14.21 22.25
CA PHE A 333 -3.28 15.38 21.89
C PHE A 333 -3.58 15.75 20.42
N PRO A 334 -3.68 17.05 20.09
CA PRO A 334 -4.05 17.46 18.72
C PRO A 334 -3.09 16.97 17.62
N MET A 335 -1.82 16.76 17.96
CA MET A 335 -0.77 16.31 17.05
C MET A 335 -0.44 14.82 17.23
N PHE A 336 -1.31 14.06 17.91
CA PHE A 336 -1.14 12.61 18.02
C PHE A 336 -1.20 11.95 16.64
N GLY A 337 -0.31 10.97 16.41
CA GLY A 337 -0.25 10.24 15.15
C GLY A 337 0.20 11.06 13.95
N SER A 338 0.79 12.24 14.18
CA SER A 338 1.36 13.08 13.14
C SER A 338 2.74 12.61 12.69
N SER A 339 3.01 12.70 11.40
CA SER A 339 4.38 12.69 10.86
C SER A 339 4.94 14.11 10.84
N PHE A 340 6.13 14.32 11.40
CA PHE A 340 6.74 15.65 11.55
C PHE A 340 7.93 15.87 10.60
N PHE A 341 7.91 17.00 9.90
CA PHE A 341 8.95 17.43 8.96
C PHE A 341 9.39 18.85 9.27
N TYR A 342 10.69 19.10 9.34
CA TYR A 342 11.25 20.43 9.51
C TYR A 342 11.44 21.10 8.15
N ILE A 343 10.93 22.33 8.02
CA ILE A 343 11.18 23.18 6.85
C ILE A 343 12.26 24.19 7.20
N HIS A 344 13.36 24.17 6.45
CA HIS A 344 14.44 25.16 6.59
C HIS A 344 14.08 26.50 5.92
N SER A 345 13.59 26.43 4.69
CA SER A 345 13.28 27.58 3.83
C SER A 345 12.06 27.28 2.98
N SER A 346 11.35 28.34 2.57
CA SER A 346 10.21 28.24 1.65
C SER A 346 10.28 29.37 0.64
N SER A 347 9.90 29.09 -0.61
CA SER A 347 9.71 30.11 -1.64
C SER A 347 8.40 30.89 -1.50
N SER A 348 7.52 30.51 -0.56
CA SER A 348 6.22 31.13 -0.36
C SER A 348 6.24 32.27 0.65
N THR A 349 5.42 33.30 0.40
CA THR A 349 5.11 34.36 1.36
C THR A 349 3.96 34.00 2.31
N THR A 350 3.23 32.90 2.07
CA THR A 350 2.04 32.51 2.87
C THR A 350 2.37 31.89 4.22
N PHE A 351 3.60 31.37 4.42
CA PHE A 351 4.04 30.87 5.72
C PHE A 351 5.52 31.14 5.96
N TYR A 352 5.86 31.52 7.19
CA TYR A 352 7.22 31.86 7.57
C TYR A 352 8.01 30.62 7.98
N ALA A 353 8.98 30.22 7.16
CA ALA A 353 10.06 29.32 7.55
C ALA A 353 11.08 30.08 8.46
N PRO A 354 11.77 29.40 9.39
CA PRO A 354 11.72 27.96 9.66
C PRO A 354 10.45 27.53 10.43
N CYS A 355 9.87 26.39 10.07
CA CYS A 355 8.69 25.83 10.74
C CYS A 355 8.66 24.29 10.68
N ILE A 356 7.69 23.68 11.38
CA ILE A 356 7.49 22.22 11.38
C ILE A 356 6.15 21.93 10.70
N ILE A 357 6.13 21.02 9.73
CA ILE A 357 4.88 20.45 9.19
C ILE A 357 4.55 19.20 10.00
N ALA A 358 3.32 19.12 10.48
CA ALA A 358 2.72 17.91 11.02
C ALA A 358 1.64 17.41 10.06
N VAL A 359 1.73 16.14 9.65
CA VAL A 359 0.78 15.48 8.73
C VAL A 359 0.00 14.42 9.50
N ASN A 360 -1.31 14.58 9.66
CA ASN A 360 -2.18 13.57 10.28
C ASN A 360 -3.53 13.48 9.56
N GLN A 361 -4.46 12.69 10.12
CA GLN A 361 -5.82 12.50 9.59
C GLN A 361 -6.64 13.79 9.47
N HIS A 362 -6.27 14.86 10.19
CA HIS A 362 -6.92 16.17 10.14
C HIS A 362 -6.27 17.10 9.12
N GLY A 363 -5.27 16.62 8.36
CA GLY A 363 -4.62 17.33 7.27
C GLY A 363 -3.19 17.77 7.58
N LEU A 364 -2.79 18.87 6.95
CA LEU A 364 -1.46 19.47 7.09
C LEU A 364 -1.49 20.62 8.08
N HIS A 365 -0.59 20.60 9.05
CA HIS A 365 -0.47 21.64 10.07
C HIS A 365 0.92 22.28 10.03
N PHE A 366 0.97 23.58 9.81
CA PHE A 366 2.20 24.35 9.88
C PHE A 366 2.36 24.91 11.29
N LEU A 367 3.34 24.37 12.00
CA LEU A 367 3.59 24.63 13.42
C LEU A 367 4.78 25.55 13.59
N HIS A 368 4.68 26.48 14.54
CA HIS A 368 5.84 27.24 14.99
C HIS A 368 6.88 26.31 15.61
N LYS A 369 8.15 26.42 15.19
CA LYS A 369 9.29 25.63 15.69
C LYS A 369 9.38 25.45 17.22
N ASN A 370 9.03 26.45 18.02
CA ASN A 370 9.26 26.45 19.47
C ASN A 370 7.97 26.25 20.28
N THR A 371 6.86 26.84 19.83
CA THR A 371 5.59 26.78 20.57
C THR A 371 4.66 25.69 20.07
N HIS A 372 4.93 25.13 18.88
CA HIS A 372 4.07 24.22 18.14
C HIS A 372 2.62 24.72 17.99
N VAL A 373 2.39 26.03 18.16
CA VAL A 373 1.11 26.66 17.87
C VAL A 373 0.91 26.60 16.36
N ARG A 374 -0.24 26.07 15.97
CA ARG A 374 -0.69 26.02 14.58
C ARG A 374 -0.80 27.45 14.06
N ARG A 375 -0.03 27.75 13.01
CA ARG A 375 -0.11 29.03 12.28
C ARG A 375 -1.08 28.93 11.11
N HIS A 376 -1.05 27.80 10.39
CA HIS A 376 -1.93 27.51 9.25
C HIS A 376 -2.30 26.01 9.23
N ALA A 377 -3.48 25.68 8.72
CA ALA A 377 -3.87 24.31 8.44
C ALA A 377 -4.60 24.22 7.10
N HIS A 378 -4.31 23.16 6.35
CA HIS A 378 -4.98 22.83 5.10
C HIS A 378 -5.60 21.44 5.22
N ALA A 379 -6.86 21.29 4.81
CA ALA A 379 -7.45 19.98 4.62
C ALA A 379 -6.77 19.30 3.42
N VAL A 380 -6.36 18.04 3.59
CA VAL A 380 -5.74 17.28 2.50
C VAL A 380 -6.84 16.57 1.74
N HIS A 381 -7.06 16.96 0.48
CA HIS A 381 -7.98 16.26 -0.42
C HIS A 381 -7.26 15.31 -1.37
N THR A 382 -6.01 15.61 -1.77
CA THR A 382 -5.22 14.77 -2.69
C THR A 382 -3.71 15.07 -2.56
N ILE A 383 -2.85 14.06 -2.61
CA ILE A 383 -1.39 14.23 -2.72
C ILE A 383 -0.92 13.43 -3.92
N ASN A 384 -0.14 14.01 -4.84
CA ASN A 384 0.36 13.31 -6.01
C ASN A 384 1.80 12.84 -5.75
N THR A 385 2.01 11.52 -5.76
CA THR A 385 3.28 10.88 -5.39
C THR A 385 4.29 10.76 -6.53
N GLU A 386 3.89 10.95 -7.80
CA GLU A 386 4.84 10.93 -8.93
C GLU A 386 5.70 12.20 -9.01
N THR A 387 5.20 13.33 -8.50
CA THR A 387 5.86 14.64 -8.58
C THR A 387 6.30 15.18 -7.23
N GLN A 388 6.12 14.43 -6.14
CA GLN A 388 6.27 14.93 -4.76
C GLN A 388 5.49 16.25 -4.58
N THR A 389 4.24 16.35 -5.05
CA THR A 389 3.40 17.57 -4.93
C THR A 389 2.16 17.39 -4.08
N VAL A 390 1.98 18.26 -3.08
CA VAL A 390 0.75 18.35 -2.27
C VAL A 390 -0.22 19.32 -2.91
N ILE A 391 -1.46 18.89 -3.17
CA ILE A 391 -2.54 19.77 -3.65
C ILE A 391 -3.43 20.17 -2.47
N SER A 392 -3.47 21.46 -2.15
CA SER A 392 -4.36 22.00 -1.10
C SER A 392 -5.57 22.70 -1.71
N GLY A 393 -6.78 22.26 -1.34
CA GLY A 393 -8.01 23.02 -1.57
C GLY A 393 -8.39 23.84 -0.33
N GLU A 394 -9.00 25.01 -0.52
CA GLU A 394 -9.62 25.75 0.57
C GLU A 394 -10.82 24.98 1.15
N THR A 395 -11.11 25.25 2.41
CA THR A 395 -12.14 24.65 3.26
C THR A 395 -13.44 24.29 2.55
N LEU A 396 -13.65 23.01 2.19
CA LEU A 396 -14.99 22.47 2.02
C LEU A 396 -15.55 22.10 3.41
N ARG A 397 -16.69 22.72 3.73
CA ARG A 397 -17.50 22.40 4.91
C ARG A 397 -17.87 20.90 4.91
N PRO A 398 -17.99 20.26 6.09
CA PRO A 398 -18.41 18.87 6.19
C PRO A 398 -19.94 18.77 6.04
N GLU A 399 -20.47 19.02 4.85
CA GLU A 399 -21.90 18.79 4.55
C GLU A 399 -22.14 18.05 3.22
N VAL A 400 -21.11 17.81 2.41
CA VAL A 400 -21.29 17.24 1.06
C VAL A 400 -20.77 15.80 0.97
N CYS A 401 -21.37 14.89 1.74
CA CYS A 401 -21.27 13.45 1.45
C CYS A 401 -22.64 12.74 1.43
N VAL A 402 -23.70 13.42 1.88
CA VAL A 402 -25.09 12.93 1.81
C VAL A 402 -25.78 13.32 0.47
N CYS A 403 -25.28 14.35 -0.22
CA CYS A 403 -25.90 14.85 -1.45
C CYS A 403 -25.62 14.01 -2.71
N VAL A 404 -24.47 13.33 -2.80
CA VAL A 404 -24.11 12.58 -4.03
C VAL A 404 -24.99 11.34 -4.22
N TYR A 405 -25.26 10.59 -3.15
CA TYR A 405 -26.18 9.45 -3.18
C TYR A 405 -27.62 9.89 -3.45
N SER A 406 -28.03 11.03 -2.88
CA SER A 406 -29.37 11.59 -3.07
C SER A 406 -29.59 12.06 -4.51
N LEU A 407 -28.58 12.70 -5.12
CA LEU A 407 -28.63 13.12 -6.54
C LEU A 407 -28.61 11.90 -7.49
N LEU A 408 -27.81 10.89 -7.17
CA LEU A 408 -27.73 9.65 -7.96
C LEU A 408 -29.05 8.87 -7.92
N LEU A 409 -29.72 8.84 -6.77
CA LEU A 409 -31.03 8.22 -6.61
C LEU A 409 -32.11 9.00 -7.38
N LEU A 410 -32.08 10.34 -7.34
CA LEU A 410 -32.97 11.21 -8.12
C LEU A 410 -32.76 11.04 -9.64
N LEU A 411 -31.52 10.93 -10.10
CA LEU A 411 -31.16 10.63 -11.49
C LEU A 411 -31.66 9.24 -11.91
N LEU A 412 -31.53 8.23 -11.05
CA LEU A 412 -32.04 6.88 -11.30
C LEU A 412 -33.57 6.85 -11.36
N MET A 413 -34.26 7.56 -10.46
CA MET A 413 -35.73 7.69 -10.48
C MET A 413 -36.23 8.43 -11.74
N MET A 414 -35.53 9.49 -12.15
CA MET A 414 -35.81 10.22 -13.40
C MET A 414 -35.61 9.32 -14.64
N LEU A 415 -34.56 8.51 -14.68
CA LEU A 415 -34.31 7.54 -15.76
C LEU A 415 -35.42 6.48 -15.83
N LEU A 416 -35.85 5.94 -14.70
CA LEU A 416 -36.94 4.95 -14.64
C LEU A 416 -38.29 5.54 -15.06
N LEU A 417 -38.58 6.80 -14.71
CA LEU A 417 -39.78 7.52 -15.15
C LEU A 417 -39.78 7.73 -16.67
N MET A 418 -38.64 8.15 -17.24
CA MET A 418 -38.46 8.32 -18.69
C MET A 418 -38.65 6.98 -19.43
N LEU A 419 -38.11 5.89 -18.90
CA LEU A 419 -38.30 4.55 -19.47
C LEU A 419 -39.77 4.10 -19.46
N ARG A 420 -40.52 4.39 -18.38
CA ARG A 420 -41.96 4.09 -18.28
C ARG A 420 -42.79 4.90 -19.28
N LEU A 421 -42.51 6.20 -19.44
CA LEU A 421 -43.19 7.06 -20.40
C LEU A 421 -42.92 6.62 -21.84
N LEU A 422 -41.68 6.20 -22.14
CA LEU A 422 -41.32 5.64 -23.44
C LEU A 422 -42.10 4.35 -23.73
N MET A 423 -42.17 3.44 -22.77
CA MET A 423 -42.94 2.19 -22.90
C MET A 423 -44.45 2.46 -23.10
N LEU A 424 -45.02 3.45 -22.41
CA LEU A 424 -46.43 3.84 -22.59
C LEU A 424 -46.68 4.43 -23.98
N ALA A 425 -45.75 5.26 -24.48
CA ALA A 425 -45.83 5.81 -25.84
C ALA A 425 -45.74 4.71 -26.90
N VAL A 426 -44.84 3.73 -26.74
CA VAL A 426 -44.75 2.56 -27.63
C VAL A 426 -46.05 1.74 -27.60
N LEU A 427 -46.65 1.53 -26.43
CA LEU A 427 -47.91 0.80 -26.30
C LEU A 427 -49.09 1.53 -26.99
N LEU A 428 -49.19 2.85 -26.82
CA LEU A 428 -50.19 3.69 -27.50
C LEU A 428 -49.98 3.68 -29.02
N LEU A 429 -48.73 3.70 -29.48
CA LEU A 429 -48.40 3.61 -30.91
C LEU A 429 -48.81 2.24 -31.48
N LEU A 430 -48.56 1.15 -30.75
CA LEU A 430 -49.00 -0.20 -31.13
C LEU A 430 -50.53 -0.32 -31.17
N LEU A 431 -51.24 0.29 -30.22
CA LEU A 431 -52.71 0.32 -30.20
C LEU A 431 -53.28 1.11 -31.39
N MET A 432 -52.68 2.26 -31.71
CA MET A 432 -53.01 3.05 -32.90
C MET A 432 -52.74 2.26 -34.20
N LEU A 433 -51.63 1.53 -34.26
CA LEU A 433 -51.29 0.67 -35.39
C LEU A 433 -52.31 -0.47 -35.54
N LEU A 434 -52.74 -1.10 -34.44
CA LEU A 434 -53.76 -2.15 -34.44
C LEU A 434 -55.12 -1.63 -34.91
N LEU A 435 -55.53 -0.44 -34.44
CA LEU A 435 -56.77 0.21 -34.85
C LEU A 435 -56.74 0.58 -36.34
N MET A 436 -55.62 1.09 -36.83
CA MET A 436 -55.41 1.36 -38.26
C MET A 436 -55.39 0.08 -39.09
N LEU A 437 -54.83 -1.02 -38.59
CA LEU A 437 -54.82 -2.31 -39.28
C LEU A 437 -56.25 -2.89 -39.39
N LEU A 438 -57.06 -2.75 -38.33
CA LEU A 438 -58.47 -3.15 -38.32
C LEU A 438 -59.30 -2.33 -39.33
N LEU A 439 -59.05 -1.01 -39.40
CA LEU A 439 -59.68 -0.11 -40.36
C LEU A 439 -59.21 -0.40 -41.80
N MET A 440 -57.93 -0.71 -42.00
CA MET A 440 -57.37 -1.12 -43.29
C MET A 440 -57.90 -2.49 -43.74
N LEU A 441 -58.18 -3.43 -42.83
CA LEU A 441 -58.79 -4.71 -43.18
C LEU A 441 -60.22 -4.54 -43.70
N LEU A 442 -60.99 -3.66 -43.04
CA LEU A 442 -62.34 -3.27 -43.45
C LEU A 442 -62.35 -2.57 -44.82
N LEU A 443 -61.33 -1.76 -45.11
CA LEU A 443 -61.16 -1.04 -46.38
C LEU A 443 -60.56 -1.93 -47.50
N MET A 444 -59.67 -2.87 -47.16
CA MET A 444 -59.04 -3.81 -48.11
C MET A 444 -60.04 -4.79 -48.71
N LEU A 445 -61.03 -5.26 -47.94
CA LEU A 445 -62.14 -6.08 -48.46
C LEU A 445 -62.90 -5.39 -49.60
N LEU A 446 -62.85 -4.06 -49.66
CA LEU A 446 -63.56 -3.24 -50.63
C LEU A 446 -62.73 -2.92 -51.90
N LEU A 447 -61.39 -2.95 -51.82
CA LEU A 447 -60.47 -2.44 -52.86
C LEU A 447 -59.56 -3.52 -53.53
N MET A 448 -59.51 -4.74 -52.98
CA MET A 448 -58.53 -5.79 -53.34
C MET A 448 -58.62 -6.45 -54.73
N LEU A 449 -59.56 -6.08 -55.61
CA LEU A 449 -59.79 -6.92 -56.81
C LEU A 449 -58.90 -6.61 -58.02
N LEU A 450 -58.37 -5.38 -58.23
CA LEU A 450 -57.83 -5.05 -59.57
C LEU A 450 -56.51 -4.28 -59.66
N LEU A 451 -56.12 -3.46 -58.68
CA LEU A 451 -54.97 -2.55 -58.84
C LEU A 451 -53.68 -3.02 -58.10
N MET A 452 -53.72 -4.20 -57.48
CA MET A 452 -52.70 -4.66 -56.52
C MET A 452 -51.37 -5.13 -57.13
N LEU A 453 -51.31 -5.55 -58.40
CA LEU A 453 -50.12 -6.25 -58.90
C LEU A 453 -48.99 -5.31 -59.36
N LEU A 454 -49.30 -4.17 -59.98
CA LEU A 454 -48.31 -3.33 -60.65
C LEU A 454 -47.65 -2.29 -59.72
N LEU A 455 -48.41 -1.75 -58.75
CA LEU A 455 -47.93 -0.76 -57.78
C LEU A 455 -46.98 -1.36 -56.72
N MET A 456 -47.13 -2.67 -56.42
CA MET A 456 -46.29 -3.37 -55.44
C MET A 456 -44.81 -3.43 -55.85
N LEU A 457 -44.49 -3.57 -57.14
CA LEU A 457 -43.11 -3.71 -57.61
C LEU A 457 -42.32 -2.39 -57.49
N LEU A 458 -42.97 -1.26 -57.82
CA LEU A 458 -42.35 0.07 -57.77
C LEU A 458 -42.17 0.55 -56.32
N LEU A 459 -43.13 0.25 -55.44
CA LEU A 459 -43.07 0.63 -54.02
C LEU A 459 -41.99 -0.17 -53.26
N MET A 460 -41.76 -1.45 -53.60
CA MET A 460 -40.69 -2.25 -52.99
C MET A 460 -39.29 -1.71 -53.30
N LEU A 461 -39.07 -1.22 -54.52
CA LEU A 461 -37.78 -0.65 -54.93
C LEU A 461 -37.49 0.68 -54.23
N LEU A 462 -38.52 1.52 -54.07
CA LEU A 462 -38.42 2.78 -53.33
C LEU A 462 -38.22 2.54 -51.83
N LEU A 463 -38.89 1.54 -51.26
CA LEU A 463 -38.75 1.15 -49.86
C LEU A 463 -37.35 0.60 -49.55
N MET A 464 -36.76 -0.20 -50.44
CA MET A 464 -35.38 -0.66 -50.28
C MET A 464 -34.38 0.50 -50.30
N LEU A 465 -34.56 1.49 -51.18
CA LEU A 465 -33.69 2.66 -51.25
C LEU A 465 -33.80 3.52 -49.97
N LEU A 466 -35.02 3.70 -49.46
CA LEU A 466 -35.26 4.46 -48.22
C LEU A 466 -34.69 3.74 -46.99
N LEU A 467 -34.79 2.40 -46.92
CA LEU A 467 -34.19 1.60 -45.86
C LEU A 467 -32.65 1.67 -45.89
N MET A 468 -32.04 1.66 -47.08
CA MET A 468 -30.59 1.83 -47.23
C MET A 468 -30.12 3.21 -46.74
N LEU A 469 -30.85 4.27 -47.10
CA LEU A 469 -30.56 5.63 -46.63
C LEU A 469 -30.74 5.78 -45.11
N LEU A 470 -31.78 5.18 -44.54
CA LEU A 470 -32.01 5.17 -43.10
C LEU A 470 -30.91 4.40 -42.37
N MET A 471 -30.47 3.25 -42.88
CA MET A 471 -29.35 2.50 -42.32
C MET A 471 -28.04 3.29 -42.36
N MET A 472 -27.76 4.02 -43.45
CA MET A 472 -26.60 4.91 -43.52
C MET A 472 -26.68 6.05 -42.51
N MET A 473 -27.84 6.70 -42.37
CA MET A 473 -28.04 7.78 -41.40
C MET A 473 -27.89 7.27 -39.95
N LEU A 474 -28.40 6.08 -39.65
CA LEU A 474 -28.27 5.46 -38.33
C LEU A 474 -26.80 5.09 -38.03
N LEU A 475 -26.06 4.61 -39.02
CA LEU A 475 -24.63 4.30 -38.88
C LEU A 475 -23.80 5.58 -38.64
N LEU A 476 -24.10 6.67 -39.36
CA LEU A 476 -23.51 7.99 -39.14
C LEU A 476 -23.82 8.55 -37.75
N LEU A 477 -25.07 8.42 -37.30
CA LEU A 477 -25.47 8.84 -35.94
C LEU A 477 -24.76 8.01 -34.87
N LEU A 478 -24.61 6.69 -35.09
CA LEU A 478 -23.87 5.80 -34.20
C LEU A 478 -22.38 6.18 -34.15
N MET A 479 -21.77 6.50 -35.29
CA MET A 479 -20.40 6.99 -35.35
C MET A 479 -20.24 8.34 -34.63
N MET A 480 -21.19 9.27 -34.79
CA MET A 480 -21.22 10.54 -34.03
C MET A 480 -21.40 10.31 -32.53
N MET A 481 -22.26 9.39 -32.10
CA MET A 481 -22.45 9.04 -30.70
C MET A 481 -21.22 8.36 -30.11
N MET A 482 -20.55 7.48 -30.85
CA MET A 482 -19.28 6.87 -30.46
C MET A 482 -18.16 7.92 -30.36
N MET A 483 -18.09 8.87 -31.28
CA MET A 483 -17.17 10.00 -31.20
C MET A 483 -17.47 10.90 -30.00
N LEU A 484 -18.74 11.22 -29.74
CA LEU A 484 -19.15 12.03 -28.60
C LEU A 484 -18.88 11.30 -27.28
N LEU A 485 -19.12 9.99 -27.22
CA LEU A 485 -18.77 9.14 -26.09
C LEU A 485 -17.25 9.08 -25.90
N MET A 486 -16.47 8.95 -26.97
CA MET A 486 -15.01 8.98 -26.89
C MET A 486 -14.50 10.35 -26.45
N MET A 487 -15.15 11.44 -26.88
CA MET A 487 -14.85 12.81 -26.47
C MET A 487 -15.27 13.06 -25.01
N LEU A 488 -16.39 12.49 -24.57
CA LEU A 488 -16.84 12.53 -23.17
C LEU A 488 -15.95 11.65 -22.28
N LEU A 489 -15.48 10.51 -22.79
CA LEU A 489 -14.50 9.64 -22.13
C LEU A 489 -13.14 10.33 -22.04
N LEU A 490 -12.73 11.08 -23.07
CA LEU A 490 -11.54 11.93 -23.08
C LEU A 490 -11.69 13.12 -22.11
N MET A 491 -12.88 13.71 -22.01
CA MET A 491 -13.18 14.76 -21.01
C MET A 491 -13.30 14.20 -19.58
N LEU A 492 -13.70 12.94 -19.40
CA LEU A 492 -13.71 12.24 -18.11
C LEU A 492 -12.34 11.64 -17.75
N LEU A 493 -11.48 11.42 -18.74
CA LEU A 493 -10.06 11.06 -18.58
C LEU A 493 -9.20 12.30 -18.30
N GLN A 494 -9.73 13.50 -18.53
CA GLN A 494 -9.11 14.73 -18.08
C GLN A 494 -9.58 15.00 -16.65
N GLU A 495 -8.65 14.77 -15.73
CA GLU A 495 -8.78 14.79 -14.27
C GLU A 495 -9.27 13.51 -13.60
N VAL A 496 -8.52 12.42 -13.83
CA VAL A 496 -8.28 11.48 -12.75
C VAL A 496 -7.39 12.19 -11.72
N MET A 497 -8.01 12.87 -10.76
CA MET A 497 -7.36 13.13 -9.49
C MET A 497 -7.06 11.78 -8.83
N VAL A 498 -5.80 11.38 -8.85
CA VAL A 498 -5.31 10.22 -8.10
C VAL A 498 -5.47 10.53 -6.63
N VAL A 499 -6.55 10.05 -6.00
CA VAL A 499 -6.67 10.04 -4.53
C VAL A 499 -5.64 9.05 -4.00
N VAL A 500 -4.46 9.56 -3.67
CA VAL A 500 -3.42 8.79 -2.98
C VAL A 500 -3.86 8.56 -1.54
N PRO A 501 -3.88 7.32 -1.05
CA PRO A 501 -4.15 7.02 0.35
C PRO A 501 -3.22 7.81 1.27
N LEU A 502 -3.74 8.39 2.36
CA LEU A 502 -2.90 9.07 3.37
C LEU A 502 -1.75 8.18 3.88
N SER A 503 -1.93 6.85 3.86
CA SER A 503 -0.89 5.87 4.17
C SER A 503 0.31 5.98 3.24
N GLU A 504 0.11 6.19 1.93
CA GLU A 504 1.21 6.34 0.96
C GLU A 504 1.94 7.67 1.18
N VAL A 505 1.22 8.73 1.51
CA VAL A 505 1.79 10.05 1.85
C VAL A 505 2.63 10.01 3.12
N GLN A 506 2.07 9.48 4.21
CA GLN A 506 2.79 9.38 5.49
C GLN A 506 3.94 8.39 5.43
N SER A 507 3.91 7.46 4.46
CA SER A 507 5.00 6.55 4.17
C SER A 507 6.08 7.18 3.27
N SER A 508 5.72 8.11 2.38
CA SER A 508 6.61 8.68 1.37
C SER A 508 7.75 9.53 1.97
N ARG A 509 8.97 9.34 1.45
CA ARG A 509 10.17 10.10 1.82
C ARG A 509 10.82 10.69 0.57
N THR A 510 11.44 11.83 0.78
CA THR A 510 12.33 12.52 -0.14
C THR A 510 13.58 11.70 -0.48
N GLN A 511 13.71 11.25 -1.73
CA GLN A 511 14.96 10.69 -2.25
C GLN A 511 16.04 11.78 -2.37
N ARG A 512 17.30 11.45 -2.06
CA ARG A 512 18.46 12.19 -2.58
C ARG A 512 18.69 11.72 -4.02
N PRO A 513 18.60 12.58 -5.05
CA PRO A 513 18.73 12.12 -6.43
C PRO A 513 20.14 11.64 -6.79
N ASN A 514 21.19 12.09 -6.09
CA ASN A 514 22.58 11.70 -6.36
C ASN A 514 23.51 12.04 -5.17
N ALA A 515 24.66 11.37 -5.11
CA ALA A 515 25.76 11.74 -4.21
C ALA A 515 26.40 13.06 -4.67
N GLY A 516 26.00 14.19 -4.05
CA GLY A 516 26.63 15.50 -4.31
C GLY A 516 25.74 16.73 -4.20
N THR A 517 24.41 16.60 -4.08
CA THR A 517 23.51 17.77 -3.95
C THR A 517 23.04 18.01 -2.51
N SER A 518 22.94 19.28 -2.13
CA SER A 518 22.52 19.71 -0.79
C SER A 518 21.00 19.67 -0.64
N TYR A 519 20.54 18.62 0.05
CA TYR A 519 19.19 18.39 0.61
C TYR A 519 18.05 18.10 -0.41
N PRO A 520 17.07 17.26 -0.05
CA PRO A 520 15.95 17.01 -0.93
C PRO A 520 14.88 18.11 -0.84
N TYR A 521 14.32 18.46 -2.00
CA TYR A 521 13.21 19.42 -2.13
C TYR A 521 11.92 18.67 -2.46
N VAL A 522 10.81 19.12 -1.90
CA VAL A 522 9.44 18.67 -2.21
C VAL A 522 8.69 19.86 -2.76
N ASP A 523 8.06 19.70 -3.92
CA ASP A 523 7.20 20.74 -4.47
C ASP A 523 5.82 20.64 -3.76
N LEU A 524 5.14 21.73 -3.46
CA LEU A 524 3.76 21.69 -2.96
C LEU A 524 2.93 22.56 -3.87
N THR A 525 1.96 21.99 -4.56
CA THR A 525 1.08 22.75 -5.45
C THR A 525 -0.13 23.26 -4.67
N LEU A 526 -0.04 24.44 -4.07
CA LEU A 526 -1.18 25.04 -3.36
C LEU A 526 -2.05 25.89 -4.30
N GLY A 527 -3.37 25.63 -4.31
CA GLY A 527 -4.37 26.43 -5.04
C GLY A 527 -5.53 25.62 -5.61
N ASP A 528 -6.60 26.31 -6.00
CA ASP A 528 -7.73 25.71 -6.71
C ASP A 528 -7.31 25.28 -8.12
N MET A 529 -8.15 24.48 -8.79
CA MET A 529 -7.92 23.93 -10.15
C MET A 529 -7.50 25.00 -11.17
N ASN A 530 -7.89 26.26 -10.95
CA ASN A 530 -7.61 27.39 -11.85
C ASN A 530 -6.41 28.26 -11.43
N THR A 531 -5.82 28.06 -10.24
CA THR A 531 -4.77 28.93 -9.67
C THR A 531 -3.73 28.14 -8.88
N GLN A 532 -3.10 27.15 -9.51
CA GLN A 532 -2.03 26.35 -8.90
C GLN A 532 -0.75 27.19 -8.69
N ARG A 533 -0.24 27.23 -7.46
CA ARG A 533 1.09 27.75 -7.13
C ARG A 533 1.99 26.63 -6.63
N VAL A 534 3.10 26.40 -7.32
CA VAL A 534 4.12 25.43 -6.88
C VAL A 534 5.04 26.10 -5.85
N ILE A 535 5.14 25.50 -4.67
CA ILE A 535 5.97 25.96 -3.55
C ILE A 535 7.04 24.92 -3.28
N GLN A 536 8.30 25.29 -3.43
CA GLN A 536 9.39 24.36 -3.14
C GLN A 536 9.70 24.40 -1.65
N LEU A 537 9.77 23.23 -1.03
CA LEU A 537 10.10 23.04 0.37
C LEU A 537 11.35 22.19 0.52
N GLN A 538 12.31 22.71 1.26
CA GLN A 538 13.44 21.91 1.71
C GLN A 538 13.06 21.19 3.01
N LEU A 539 12.85 19.87 2.93
CA LEU A 539 12.39 19.05 4.05
C LEU A 539 13.53 18.29 4.71
N GLU A 540 13.54 18.32 6.04
CA GLU A 540 14.30 17.39 6.87
C GLU A 540 13.34 16.66 7.79
N GLN A 541 13.15 15.35 7.58
CA GLN A 541 12.32 14.55 8.48
C GLN A 541 12.94 14.56 9.87
N VAL A 542 12.13 14.75 10.91
CA VAL A 542 12.59 14.72 12.30
C VAL A 542 12.77 13.26 12.73
N VAL A 543 13.73 12.56 12.11
CA VAL A 543 13.98 11.14 12.38
C VAL A 543 14.33 10.98 13.87
N PRO A 544 13.64 10.10 14.61
CA PRO A 544 14.11 9.72 15.94
C PRO A 544 15.48 9.04 15.79
N PRO A 545 16.51 9.42 16.57
CA PRO A 545 17.73 8.62 16.62
C PRO A 545 17.32 7.22 17.07
N GLU A 546 17.58 6.22 16.24
CA GLU A 546 17.41 4.83 16.59
C GLU A 546 18.26 4.59 17.84
N GLN A 547 17.65 4.13 18.93
CA GLN A 547 18.39 3.83 20.15
C GLN A 547 19.35 2.68 19.85
N HIS A 548 20.63 3.01 19.73
CA HIS A 548 21.71 2.04 19.66
C HIS A 548 21.74 1.25 20.97
N THR A 549 21.29 0.00 20.93
CA THR A 549 21.68 -0.99 21.94
C THR A 549 23.11 -1.43 21.62
N HIS A 550 24.07 -0.94 22.39
CA HIS A 550 25.40 -1.53 22.44
C HIS A 550 25.29 -2.91 23.11
N THR A 551 25.17 -3.96 22.30
CA THR A 551 25.43 -5.33 22.77
C THR A 551 26.94 -5.48 22.94
N HIS A 552 27.40 -5.44 24.19
CA HIS A 552 28.71 -5.94 24.56
C HIS A 552 28.75 -7.45 24.29
N THR A 553 29.33 -7.85 23.17
CA THR A 553 29.76 -9.24 22.95
C THR A 553 30.94 -9.55 23.88
N HIS A 554 30.68 -10.31 24.94
CA HIS A 554 31.71 -11.03 25.66
C HIS A 554 32.32 -12.09 24.74
N THR A 555 33.58 -11.87 24.34
CA THR A 555 34.45 -12.88 23.74
C THR A 555 34.77 -13.95 24.79
N HIS A 556 34.11 -15.10 24.72
CA HIS A 556 34.61 -16.32 25.34
C HIS A 556 35.60 -16.96 24.36
N THR A 557 36.90 -16.81 24.66
CA THR A 557 37.96 -17.66 24.11
C THR A 557 37.74 -19.08 24.61
N HIS A 558 37.35 -19.97 23.71
CA HIS A 558 37.49 -21.42 23.93
C HIS A 558 38.72 -21.87 23.16
N THR A 559 39.78 -22.18 23.89
CA THR A 559 40.99 -22.82 23.41
C THR A 559 40.68 -24.22 22.89
N ASP A 560 41.21 -24.51 21.71
CA ASP A 560 41.42 -25.85 21.18
C ASP A 560 42.28 -26.69 22.14
N VAL A 561 41.85 -27.92 22.41
CA VAL A 561 42.74 -29.01 22.81
C VAL A 561 42.40 -30.21 21.95
N CYS A 562 43.37 -30.59 21.12
CA CYS A 562 43.42 -31.83 20.38
C CYS A 562 43.47 -33.04 21.34
N VAL A 563 42.65 -34.06 21.10
CA VAL A 563 43.02 -35.48 20.93
C VAL A 563 41.99 -36.12 20.00
#